data_AF-A0A135WKU2-F1
#
_entry.id   AF-A0A135WKU2-F1
#
_cell.length_a   1.000
_cell.length_b   1.000
_cell.length_c   1.000
_cell.angle_alpha   90.00
_cell.angle_beta   90.00
_cell.angle_gamma   90.00
#
_symmetry.space_group_name_H-M   'P 1'
#
loop_
_entity.id
_entity.type
_entity.pdbx_description
1 polymer ?
#
loop_
_entity_poly.entity_id
_entity_poly.type
_entity_poly.pdbx_seq_one_letter_code
_entity_poly.pdbx_strand_id
1 'polypeptide(L)'
;MKNNCKGLSLMSLVFTLLTHFVYAQTDSTEVASIYGFYSYSSSLMNASSASELTIQGNASHTATGVQLTPASSGQFGGLFINGRTFTSVNGLHVEFEYDMKNGTALGGTYGDGLSFFLYDGAVTSPTIGAPGAGIGYSYNRTKDTYASQRRQGLSGAYLGIALDEFGNFKSKRFQGESRINGIAGVTWSQAASHVTLRGARGAAINTTGLGAGFTGYPVLATRTTLSNSGTVGRILQADRSYAATSNTLASTFDLRNNAGEFRKVYLDLIPHFTSPTTTDGFDIKVDIQTTQNGTPVNVINYYHYKTSVPYTENANPQTSDFNTSDTEGTATNHTLNATVPSVLKLGFAAATGGAFQQHIIRNVKLTLPYSAVTNDDVASTCKFQPVNIPVFNNDIAYKGPISITTPPTASSANIDYSTFSFTKTGDTDLTLYRKKVTPQGTWTYNKSNGIVTFTPSSGFTGTATMTYSVKGRTVKDSNGKIIEPYGDTAYRSVPGTITVNLKTTGCIYSVISNRMVTQGVK
;
A
#
# COMPACT_ATOMS: atom_id res chain seq x y z
N MET A 1 25.10 15.50 -74.86
CA MET A 1 24.50 15.20 -73.54
C MET A 1 23.59 13.99 -73.68
N LYS A 2 23.62 13.10 -72.67
CA LYS A 2 22.78 11.91 -72.41
C LYS A 2 23.23 10.59 -73.03
N ASN A 3 23.97 9.87 -72.18
CA ASN A 3 24.29 8.45 -72.29
C ASN A 3 23.04 7.58 -72.08
N ASN A 4 23.07 6.43 -72.76
CA ASN A 4 22.20 5.27 -72.60
C ASN A 4 22.21 4.72 -71.16
N CYS A 5 21.03 4.41 -70.62
CA CYS A 5 20.85 3.37 -69.60
C CYS A 5 19.63 2.53 -70.00
N LYS A 6 19.88 1.32 -70.51
CA LYS A 6 18.88 0.26 -70.65
C LYS A 6 18.70 -0.39 -69.28
N GLY A 7 17.44 -0.63 -68.92
CA GLY A 7 17.00 -1.04 -67.60
C GLY A 7 17.60 -2.35 -67.10
N LEU A 8 18.05 -2.31 -65.85
CA LEU A 8 18.03 -3.49 -65.00
C LEU A 8 16.63 -3.63 -64.40
N SER A 9 16.09 -4.83 -64.59
CA SER A 9 14.83 -5.36 -64.07
C SER A 9 14.52 -4.92 -62.63
N LEU A 10 13.35 -4.29 -62.46
CA LEU A 10 12.72 -3.91 -61.19
C LEU A 10 12.15 -5.15 -60.44
N MET A 11 12.79 -6.31 -60.56
CA MET A 11 12.30 -7.59 -60.05
C MET A 11 13.35 -8.29 -59.16
N SER A 12 14.01 -7.53 -58.28
CA SER A 12 14.84 -8.13 -57.21
C SER A 12 15.05 -7.24 -55.97
N LEU A 13 14.11 -6.32 -55.66
CA LEU A 13 14.21 -5.47 -54.46
C LEU A 13 12.88 -5.32 -53.71
N VAL A 14 12.15 -6.43 -53.53
CA VAL A 14 10.92 -6.49 -52.69
C VAL A 14 11.07 -7.52 -51.56
N PHE A 15 12.30 -7.86 -51.18
CA PHE A 15 12.54 -8.86 -50.13
C PHE A 15 13.55 -8.41 -49.07
N THR A 16 13.39 -7.21 -48.51
CA THR A 16 13.98 -6.84 -47.20
C THR A 16 13.43 -5.50 -46.73
N LEU A 17 12.19 -5.48 -46.25
CA LEU A 17 11.78 -4.55 -45.20
C LEU A 17 10.60 -5.18 -44.46
N LEU A 18 10.87 -6.28 -43.75
CA LEU A 18 9.96 -6.78 -42.73
C LEU A 18 9.99 -5.73 -41.61
N THR A 19 9.06 -4.80 -41.70
CA THR A 19 8.81 -3.76 -40.73
C THR A 19 8.61 -4.39 -39.35
N HIS A 20 9.40 -3.92 -38.38
CA HIS A 20 9.32 -4.33 -36.97
C HIS A 20 8.06 -3.73 -36.32
N PHE A 21 6.88 -4.07 -36.83
CA PHE A 21 5.63 -3.70 -36.18
C PHE A 21 5.29 -4.73 -35.10
N VAL A 22 5.26 -4.27 -33.85
CA VAL A 22 4.55 -4.96 -32.78
C VAL A 22 3.07 -4.97 -33.16
N TYR A 23 2.55 -6.11 -33.60
CA TYR A 23 1.11 -6.30 -33.82
C TYR A 23 0.52 -7.10 -32.65
N ALA A 24 -0.62 -6.64 -32.15
CA ALA A 24 -1.39 -7.31 -31.11
C ALA A 24 -2.74 -7.76 -31.68
N GLN A 25 -3.11 -9.01 -31.46
CA GLN A 25 -4.42 -9.53 -31.87
C GLN A 25 -5.38 -9.46 -30.68
N THR A 26 -6.52 -8.83 -30.90
CA THR A 26 -7.60 -8.61 -29.93
C THR A 26 -8.78 -9.50 -30.31
N ASP A 27 -9.55 -9.96 -29.32
CA ASP A 27 -10.80 -10.67 -29.58
C ASP A 27 -11.98 -10.18 -28.72
N SER A 28 -11.70 -9.40 -27.67
CA SER A 28 -12.69 -8.95 -26.70
C SER A 28 -12.25 -7.66 -26.02
N THR A 29 -13.21 -6.89 -25.53
CA THR A 29 -13.00 -5.79 -24.59
C THR A 29 -13.53 -6.16 -23.21
N GLU A 30 -12.87 -5.65 -22.19
CA GLU A 30 -13.31 -5.76 -20.80
C GLU A 30 -14.33 -4.66 -20.48
N VAL A 31 -15.19 -4.89 -19.50
CA VAL A 31 -16.12 -3.88 -18.98
C VAL A 31 -15.36 -2.93 -18.04
N ALA A 32 -15.65 -1.63 -18.10
CA ALA A 32 -15.09 -0.68 -17.14
C ALA A 32 -15.48 -1.06 -15.69
N SER A 33 -14.59 -0.77 -14.74
CA SER A 33 -14.87 -1.05 -13.33
C SER A 33 -16.05 -0.22 -12.82
N ILE A 34 -16.96 -0.84 -12.08
CA ILE A 34 -18.01 -0.12 -11.33
C ILE A 34 -17.49 0.49 -10.02
N TYR A 35 -16.29 0.09 -9.59
CA TYR A 35 -15.64 0.54 -8.36
C TYR A 35 -14.59 1.63 -8.61
N GLY A 36 -14.34 2.01 -9.86
CA GLY A 36 -13.48 3.16 -10.21
C GLY A 36 -12.04 3.07 -9.70
N PHE A 37 -11.53 1.85 -9.49
CA PHE A 37 -10.17 1.59 -9.01
C PHE A 37 -9.41 0.68 -9.96
N TYR A 38 -8.11 0.89 -10.07
CA TYR A 38 -7.18 0.01 -10.78
C TYR A 38 -6.01 -0.28 -9.86
N SER A 39 -5.57 -1.55 -9.83
CA SER A 39 -4.44 -1.97 -9.02
C SER A 39 -3.22 -1.10 -9.30
N TYR A 40 -2.56 -0.63 -8.25
CA TYR A 40 -1.37 0.20 -8.34
C TYR A 40 -0.15 -0.57 -7.87
N SER A 41 0.98 -0.37 -8.54
CA SER A 41 2.28 -0.87 -8.08
C SER A 41 3.38 0.08 -8.51
N SER A 42 4.23 0.46 -7.58
CA SER A 42 5.39 1.33 -7.83
C SER A 42 6.56 0.92 -6.97
N SER A 43 7.74 0.79 -7.59
CA SER A 43 8.96 0.48 -6.86
C SER A 43 9.39 1.63 -5.94
N LEU A 44 9.05 2.87 -6.31
CA LEU A 44 9.57 4.12 -5.73
C LEU A 44 11.09 4.30 -5.82
N MET A 45 11.82 3.36 -6.44
CA MET A 45 13.27 3.42 -6.65
C MET A 45 13.58 4.23 -7.90
N ASN A 46 14.51 5.20 -7.80
CA ASN A 46 14.83 6.14 -8.88
C ASN A 46 13.61 6.88 -9.44
N ALA A 47 12.54 7.00 -8.65
CA ALA A 47 11.24 7.48 -9.10
C ALA A 47 11.13 9.02 -9.22
N SER A 48 12.23 9.71 -9.58
CA SER A 48 12.32 11.18 -9.59
C SER A 48 11.47 11.89 -10.66
N SER A 49 10.57 11.18 -11.35
CA SER A 49 9.79 11.69 -12.49
C SER A 49 8.32 11.27 -12.52
N ALA A 50 7.82 10.53 -11.53
CA ALA A 50 6.41 10.13 -11.51
C ALA A 50 5.53 11.32 -11.08
N SER A 51 4.74 11.88 -12.01
CA SER A 51 3.86 13.04 -11.77
C SER A 51 2.78 12.82 -10.72
N GLU A 52 2.48 11.56 -10.42
CA GLU A 52 1.58 11.10 -9.38
C GLU A 52 2.18 11.17 -7.97
N LEU A 53 3.48 11.44 -7.81
CA LEU A 53 4.13 11.50 -6.49
C LEU A 53 4.36 12.96 -6.08
N THR A 54 4.05 13.30 -4.83
CA THR A 54 4.37 14.61 -4.26
C THR A 54 5.06 14.45 -2.91
N ILE A 55 6.33 14.81 -2.86
CA ILE A 55 7.13 14.80 -1.64
C ILE A 55 7.04 16.15 -0.89
N GLN A 56 7.15 16.10 0.42
CA GLN A 56 7.16 17.27 1.30
C GLN A 56 8.31 17.19 2.31
N GLY A 57 8.75 18.35 2.82
CA GLY A 57 9.81 18.43 3.81
C GLY A 57 11.15 17.92 3.28
N ASN A 58 11.83 17.09 4.07
CA ASN A 58 13.13 16.48 3.77
C ASN A 58 13.03 15.19 2.95
N ALA A 59 11.83 14.80 2.50
CA ALA A 59 11.69 13.60 1.68
C ALA A 59 12.43 13.75 0.34
N SER A 60 13.00 12.66 -0.17
CA SER A 60 13.75 12.65 -1.42
C SER A 60 13.69 11.29 -2.13
N HIS A 61 13.79 11.31 -3.45
CA HIS A 61 13.91 10.10 -4.27
C HIS A 61 15.34 9.58 -4.24
N THR A 62 15.51 8.28 -4.03
CA THR A 62 16.82 7.62 -4.02
C THR A 62 16.79 6.34 -4.86
N ALA A 63 17.95 5.76 -5.14
CA ALA A 63 18.05 4.47 -5.80
C ALA A 63 17.44 3.32 -4.99
N THR A 64 17.30 3.49 -3.66
CA THR A 64 16.78 2.45 -2.75
C THR A 64 15.30 2.61 -2.41
N GLY A 65 14.66 3.69 -2.85
CA GLY A 65 13.27 4.03 -2.53
C GLY A 65 13.08 5.53 -2.28
N VAL A 66 11.90 5.92 -1.80
CA VAL A 66 11.69 7.28 -1.28
C VAL A 66 12.19 7.32 0.16
N GLN A 67 13.23 8.13 0.41
CA GLN A 67 13.65 8.46 1.75
C GLN A 67 12.69 9.51 2.30
N LEU A 68 11.93 9.19 3.35
CA LEU A 68 11.05 10.14 4.02
C LEU A 68 11.85 11.08 4.93
N THR A 69 12.87 10.58 5.63
CA THR A 69 13.79 11.42 6.43
C THR A 69 15.22 10.86 6.39
N PRO A 70 16.25 11.72 6.38
CA PRO A 70 17.62 11.30 6.59
C PRO A 70 17.87 10.95 8.08
N ALA A 71 19.00 10.30 8.37
CA ALA A 71 19.45 10.02 9.74
C ALA A 71 20.02 11.28 10.44
N SER A 72 19.20 12.30 10.60
CA SER A 72 19.54 13.57 11.27
C SER A 72 18.43 13.98 12.25
N SER A 73 18.74 14.82 13.23
CA SER A 73 17.77 15.30 14.22
C SER A 73 16.76 16.29 13.63
N GLY A 74 15.51 16.27 14.12
CA GLY A 74 14.49 17.28 13.81
C GLY A 74 14.04 17.34 12.35
N GLN A 75 14.06 16.21 11.65
CA GLN A 75 13.68 16.10 10.25
C GLN A 75 12.24 15.67 10.11
N PHE A 76 11.62 16.07 9.00
CA PHE A 76 10.27 15.64 8.65
C PHE A 76 10.16 15.48 7.15
N GLY A 77 9.54 14.42 6.68
CA GLY A 77 9.18 14.33 5.28
C GLY A 77 7.93 13.51 5.04
N GLY A 78 7.25 13.86 3.95
CA GLY A 78 5.99 13.26 3.55
C GLY A 78 6.02 12.87 2.08
N LEU A 79 5.16 11.91 1.72
CA LEU A 79 4.87 11.49 0.35
C LEU A 79 3.36 11.35 0.19
N PHE A 80 2.78 12.07 -0.75
CA PHE A 80 1.44 11.81 -1.25
C PHE A 80 1.53 11.01 -2.55
N ILE A 81 0.69 9.98 -2.70
CA ILE A 81 0.48 9.27 -3.96
C ILE A 81 -0.81 9.82 -4.57
N ASN A 82 -0.65 10.87 -5.36
CA ASN A 82 -1.69 11.57 -6.09
C ASN A 82 -2.15 10.80 -7.33
N GLY A 83 -3.29 11.16 -7.90
CA GLY A 83 -3.82 10.50 -9.11
C GLY A 83 -4.39 9.09 -8.90
N ARG A 84 -4.27 8.54 -7.69
CA ARG A 84 -4.90 7.27 -7.28
C ARG A 84 -6.03 7.58 -6.31
N THR A 85 -7.24 7.30 -6.74
CA THR A 85 -8.45 7.35 -5.92
C THR A 85 -9.02 5.96 -5.85
N PHE A 86 -9.41 5.52 -4.66
CA PHE A 86 -10.05 4.22 -4.47
C PHE A 86 -11.39 4.40 -3.79
N THR A 87 -12.40 3.70 -4.29
CA THR A 87 -13.70 3.66 -3.64
C THR A 87 -13.59 2.84 -2.37
N SER A 88 -14.21 3.32 -1.31
CA SER A 88 -14.19 2.65 -0.01
C SER A 88 -15.09 1.42 0.06
N VAL A 89 -15.95 1.20 -0.94
CA VAL A 89 -17.01 0.18 -0.94
C VAL A 89 -16.47 -1.23 -0.68
N ASN A 90 -15.32 -1.57 -1.26
CA ASN A 90 -14.72 -2.90 -1.15
C ASN A 90 -13.51 -2.96 -0.23
N GLY A 91 -13.16 -1.85 0.41
CA GLY A 91 -11.95 -1.75 1.22
C GLY A 91 -10.68 -1.56 0.40
N LEU A 92 -9.54 -1.84 1.02
CA LEU A 92 -8.21 -1.63 0.44
C LEU A 92 -7.22 -2.65 1.00
N HIS A 93 -6.40 -3.24 0.12
CA HIS A 93 -5.20 -3.97 0.50
C HIS A 93 -3.97 -3.16 0.09
N VAL A 94 -3.06 -2.96 1.04
CA VAL A 94 -1.81 -2.21 0.84
C VAL A 94 -0.63 -3.07 1.22
N GLU A 95 0.36 -3.11 0.35
CA GLU A 95 1.68 -3.66 0.64
C GLU A 95 2.72 -2.57 0.45
N PHE A 96 3.69 -2.47 1.35
CA PHE A 96 4.89 -1.66 1.13
C PHE A 96 6.06 -2.20 1.93
N GLU A 97 7.25 -1.95 1.42
CA GLU A 97 8.49 -2.23 2.14
C GLU A 97 9.02 -0.97 2.82
N TYR A 98 9.64 -1.14 3.98
CA TYR A 98 10.28 -0.06 4.71
C TYR A 98 11.63 -0.46 5.31
N ASP A 99 12.45 0.56 5.55
CA ASP A 99 13.74 0.46 6.23
C ASP A 99 13.88 1.64 7.19
N MET A 100 14.13 1.31 8.46
CA MET A 100 14.43 2.20 9.57
C MET A 100 15.83 1.85 10.08
N LYS A 101 16.81 2.69 9.76
CA LYS A 101 18.22 2.40 10.00
C LYS A 101 19.04 3.65 10.28
N ASN A 102 20.30 3.46 10.62
CA ASN A 102 21.23 4.56 10.95
C ASN A 102 20.70 5.46 12.08
N GLY A 103 21.40 6.55 12.37
CA GLY A 103 20.96 7.57 13.32
C GLY A 103 21.39 7.29 14.77
N THR A 104 20.82 8.06 15.70
CA THR A 104 21.22 8.07 17.12
C THR A 104 19.99 7.91 18.02
N ALA A 105 20.10 7.02 19.01
CA ALA A 105 19.07 6.80 20.01
C ALA A 105 19.08 7.86 21.11
N LEU A 106 17.91 8.15 21.68
CA LEU A 106 17.76 8.91 22.92
C LEU A 106 17.20 7.96 23.98
N GLY A 107 17.91 7.78 25.09
CA GLY A 107 17.48 6.85 26.14
C GLY A 107 17.32 5.41 25.65
N GLY A 108 18.19 4.97 24.71
CA GLY A 108 18.15 3.62 24.14
C GLY A 108 17.09 3.39 23.05
N THR A 109 16.28 4.41 22.73
CA THR A 109 15.20 4.30 21.74
C THR A 109 15.47 5.19 20.52
N TYR A 110 15.17 4.70 19.32
CA TYR A 110 15.23 5.48 18.07
C TYR A 110 13.90 6.18 17.80
N GLY A 111 13.86 7.11 16.85
CA GLY A 111 12.62 7.85 16.66
C GLY A 111 12.53 8.73 15.43
N ASP A 112 11.34 9.29 15.16
CA ASP A 112 10.08 8.95 15.86
C ASP A 112 9.42 7.70 15.26
N GLY A 113 9.60 7.49 13.95
CA GLY A 113 8.98 6.43 13.18
C GLY A 113 8.42 6.94 11.85
N LEU A 114 7.60 6.10 11.22
CA LEU A 114 6.87 6.45 9.99
C LEU A 114 5.39 6.13 10.13
N SER A 115 4.57 6.82 9.33
CA SER A 115 3.14 6.56 9.22
C SER A 115 2.74 6.33 7.77
N PHE A 116 1.75 5.45 7.59
CA PHE A 116 0.87 5.42 6.43
C PHE A 116 -0.46 6.05 6.84
N PHE A 117 -1.09 6.81 5.96
CA PHE A 117 -2.36 7.45 6.27
C PHE A 117 -3.32 7.46 5.09
N LEU A 118 -4.60 7.47 5.44
CA LEU A 118 -5.73 7.62 4.54
C LEU A 118 -6.49 8.90 4.86
N TYR A 119 -6.93 9.60 3.82
CA TYR A 119 -7.72 10.82 3.93
C TYR A 119 -8.80 10.90 2.84
N ASP A 120 -9.79 11.74 3.08
CA ASP A 120 -10.89 12.01 2.16
C ASP A 120 -10.37 12.51 0.81
N GLY A 121 -10.69 11.75 -0.25
CA GLY A 121 -10.26 12.04 -1.60
C GLY A 121 -10.81 13.35 -2.18
N ALA A 122 -11.87 13.91 -1.60
CA ALA A 122 -12.41 15.22 -1.95
C ALA A 122 -11.43 16.37 -1.61
N VAL A 123 -10.46 16.14 -0.73
CA VAL A 123 -9.42 17.14 -0.42
C VAL A 123 -8.44 17.24 -1.59
N THR A 124 -8.39 18.42 -2.22
CA THR A 124 -7.55 18.70 -3.39
C THR A 124 -6.14 19.16 -3.01
N SER A 125 -5.99 19.84 -1.87
CA SER A 125 -4.70 20.33 -1.37
C SER A 125 -4.56 19.96 0.11
N PRO A 126 -4.22 18.69 0.42
CA PRO A 126 -4.12 18.24 1.80
C PRO A 126 -2.91 18.88 2.49
N THR A 127 -3.13 19.35 3.72
CA THR A 127 -2.06 19.70 4.64
C THR A 127 -1.66 18.43 5.38
N ILE A 128 -0.37 18.14 5.46
CA ILE A 128 0.14 17.02 6.25
C ILE A 128 0.15 17.38 7.74
N GLY A 129 -0.04 16.38 8.60
CA GLY A 129 -0.07 16.56 10.05
C GLY A 129 1.28 16.96 10.66
N ALA A 130 1.29 17.14 11.98
CA ALA A 130 2.45 17.60 12.73
C ALA A 130 3.63 16.59 12.69
N PRO A 131 4.89 17.07 12.71
CA PRO A 131 6.06 16.22 12.92
C PRO A 131 6.13 15.70 14.36
N GLY A 132 7.20 14.96 14.68
CA GLY A 132 7.46 14.40 16.01
C GLY A 132 6.38 13.40 16.40
N ALA A 133 5.75 13.60 17.56
CA ALA A 133 4.67 12.77 18.08
C ALA A 133 3.46 12.64 17.12
N GLY A 134 3.29 13.57 16.18
CA GLY A 134 2.21 13.49 15.20
C GLY A 134 2.52 12.63 13.98
N ILE A 135 3.79 12.29 13.71
CA ILE A 135 4.31 11.55 12.54
C ILE A 135 3.49 11.85 11.25
N GLY A 136 3.25 13.14 10.97
CA GLY A 136 2.55 13.59 9.77
C GLY A 136 1.04 13.33 9.72
N TYR A 137 0.43 12.83 10.80
CA TYR A 137 -0.99 12.50 10.87
C TYR A 137 -1.78 13.41 11.83
N SER A 138 -1.42 13.44 13.12
CA SER A 138 -2.20 14.20 14.12
C SER A 138 -1.82 15.68 14.13
N TYR A 139 -2.65 16.49 14.80
CA TYR A 139 -2.32 17.88 15.08
C TYR A 139 -1.23 18.01 16.15
N ASN A 140 -0.70 19.23 16.30
CA ASN A 140 0.04 19.69 17.48
C ASN A 140 -0.47 21.07 17.91
N ARG A 141 -1.00 21.16 19.13
CA ARG A 141 -1.32 22.44 19.79
C ARG A 141 -0.17 22.81 20.73
N THR A 142 -0.02 24.10 21.03
CA THR A 142 1.06 24.60 21.89
C THR A 142 0.64 25.85 22.63
N LYS A 143 1.37 26.19 23.69
CA LYS A 143 1.34 27.54 24.28
C LYS A 143 2.07 28.56 23.38
N ASP A 144 1.90 29.85 23.66
CA ASP A 144 2.38 30.95 22.81
C ASP A 144 3.89 31.02 22.67
N THR A 145 4.65 30.63 23.71
CA THR A 145 6.11 30.52 23.63
C THR A 145 6.58 29.60 22.49
N TYR A 146 5.75 28.63 22.08
CA TYR A 146 6.04 27.67 21.02
C TYR A 146 5.07 27.78 19.84
N ALA A 147 4.46 28.96 19.62
CA ALA A 147 3.44 29.16 18.60
C ALA A 147 3.86 28.70 17.19
N SER A 148 5.15 28.76 16.85
CA SER A 148 5.71 28.30 15.57
C SER A 148 5.57 26.79 15.33
N GLN A 149 5.39 26.01 16.39
CA GLN A 149 5.22 24.56 16.35
C GLN A 149 3.74 24.12 16.32
N ARG A 150 2.80 25.07 16.37
CA ARG A 150 1.38 24.77 16.13
C ARG A 150 1.23 24.25 14.69
N ARG A 151 0.58 23.10 14.56
CA ARG A 151 0.34 22.43 13.28
C ARG A 151 -1.03 21.77 13.30
N GLN A 152 -1.81 22.01 12.25
CA GLN A 152 -3.03 21.23 12.03
C GLN A 152 -2.66 19.76 11.78
N GLY A 153 -3.57 18.87 12.11
CA GLY A 153 -3.50 17.48 11.66
C GLY A 153 -3.81 17.36 10.17
N LEU A 154 -3.61 16.15 9.63
CA LEU A 154 -3.82 15.86 8.22
C LEU A 154 -5.24 16.25 7.76
N SER A 155 -5.32 17.10 6.73
CA SER A 155 -6.60 17.52 6.16
C SER A 155 -7.41 16.33 5.64
N GLY A 156 -8.67 16.22 6.07
CA GLY A 156 -9.56 15.11 5.68
C GLY A 156 -9.15 13.75 6.23
N ALA A 157 -8.27 13.69 7.25
CA ALA A 157 -7.79 12.43 7.80
C ALA A 157 -8.93 11.48 8.18
N TYR A 158 -8.76 10.22 7.78
CA TYR A 158 -9.68 9.13 8.08
C TYR A 158 -9.05 8.07 8.98
N LEU A 159 -7.87 7.57 8.61
CA LEU A 159 -7.12 6.55 9.36
C LEU A 159 -5.62 6.79 9.26
N GLY A 160 -4.92 6.76 10.39
CA GLY A 160 -3.47 6.86 10.48
C GLY A 160 -2.89 5.60 11.10
N ILE A 161 -1.85 5.05 10.50
CA ILE A 161 -1.19 3.81 10.93
C ILE A 161 0.28 4.12 11.09
N ALA A 162 0.74 4.24 12.33
CA ALA A 162 2.13 4.51 12.63
C ALA A 162 2.88 3.21 12.98
N LEU A 163 4.06 3.08 12.39
CA LEU A 163 5.16 2.31 12.95
C LEU A 163 5.89 3.27 13.91
N ASP A 164 5.38 3.34 15.15
CA ASP A 164 5.75 4.28 16.21
C ASP A 164 6.95 3.73 17.00
N GLU A 165 8.14 4.08 16.54
CA GLU A 165 9.40 3.56 17.10
C GLU A 165 9.70 4.19 18.46
N PHE A 166 9.57 5.50 18.58
CA PHE A 166 9.85 6.19 19.85
C PHE A 166 8.74 6.00 20.88
N GLY A 167 7.50 5.86 20.43
CA GLY A 167 6.35 5.58 21.29
C GLY A 167 5.47 6.79 21.62
N ASN A 168 5.77 7.97 21.07
CA ASN A 168 5.01 9.18 21.32
C ASN A 168 3.70 9.23 20.53
N PHE A 169 3.60 8.53 19.39
CA PHE A 169 2.40 8.60 18.55
C PHE A 169 1.16 8.06 19.24
N LYS A 170 1.28 7.11 20.17
CA LYS A 170 0.15 6.63 21.00
C LYS A 170 -0.11 7.45 22.27
N SER A 171 0.84 8.29 22.67
CA SER A 171 0.86 8.88 24.01
C SER A 171 0.14 10.22 24.04
N LYS A 172 -0.57 10.49 25.14
CA LYS A 172 -1.01 11.85 25.45
C LYS A 172 0.23 12.73 25.66
N ARG A 173 0.19 13.96 25.14
CA ARG A 173 1.18 14.99 25.43
C ARG A 173 0.48 16.25 25.93
N PHE A 174 0.99 16.81 27.03
CA PHE A 174 0.62 18.13 27.50
C PHE A 174 1.88 18.82 28.04
N GLN A 175 2.69 19.32 27.12
CA GLN A 175 3.92 20.08 27.35
C GLN A 175 3.79 21.41 26.60
N GLY A 176 4.63 22.40 26.92
CA GLY A 176 4.51 23.74 26.33
C GLY A 176 4.56 23.72 24.80
N GLU A 177 5.42 22.88 24.26
CA GLU A 177 5.73 22.72 22.84
C GLU A 177 4.86 21.65 22.16
N SER A 178 4.08 20.87 22.94
CA SER A 178 3.23 19.82 22.41
C SER A 178 2.04 19.45 23.28
N ARG A 179 0.83 19.67 22.75
CA ARG A 179 -0.45 19.29 23.35
C ARG A 179 -1.26 18.45 22.34
N ILE A 180 -1.33 17.15 22.59
CA ILE A 180 -1.94 16.16 21.70
C ILE A 180 -2.66 15.11 22.56
N ASN A 181 -3.88 14.73 22.19
CA ASN A 181 -4.57 13.65 22.88
C ASN A 181 -3.89 12.29 22.69
N GLY A 182 -4.18 11.37 23.60
CA GLY A 182 -3.71 10.00 23.50
C GLY A 182 -3.90 9.22 24.79
N ILE A 183 -3.16 8.13 24.93
CA ILE A 183 -3.21 7.28 26.12
C ILE A 183 -2.38 7.92 27.25
N ALA A 184 -2.93 7.96 28.45
CA ALA A 184 -2.31 8.56 29.63
C ALA A 184 -2.33 7.58 30.81
N GLY A 185 -1.39 7.75 31.76
CA GLY A 185 -1.38 6.98 33.01
C GLY A 185 -1.08 5.48 32.85
N VAL A 186 -0.42 5.10 31.75
CA VAL A 186 -0.08 3.71 31.45
C VAL A 186 1.43 3.50 31.56
N THR A 187 1.85 2.59 32.43
CA THR A 187 3.23 2.08 32.46
C THR A 187 3.34 0.92 31.47
N TRP A 188 4.03 1.17 30.36
CA TRP A 188 4.23 0.20 29.29
C TRP A 188 5.35 -0.78 29.67
N SER A 189 5.16 -2.06 29.36
CA SER A 189 6.26 -3.03 29.48
C SER A 189 7.34 -2.78 28.44
N GLN A 190 6.93 -2.30 27.26
CA GLN A 190 7.79 -1.81 26.20
C GLN A 190 7.15 -0.54 25.67
N ALA A 191 7.77 0.61 25.92
CA ALA A 191 7.21 1.91 25.50
C ALA A 191 7.49 2.21 24.02
N ALA A 192 8.54 1.61 23.47
CA ALA A 192 8.99 1.76 22.10
C ALA A 192 8.36 0.72 21.16
N SER A 193 8.46 0.98 19.86
CA SER A 193 8.18 0.01 18.80
C SER A 193 6.75 -0.53 18.78
N HIS A 194 5.80 0.37 18.59
CA HIS A 194 4.36 0.09 18.52
C HIS A 194 3.80 0.25 17.11
N VAL A 195 2.91 -0.66 16.71
CA VAL A 195 1.96 -0.35 15.64
C VAL A 195 0.76 0.35 16.28
N THR A 196 0.48 1.58 15.84
CA THR A 196 -0.57 2.42 16.42
C THR A 196 -1.54 2.95 15.36
N LEU A 197 -2.83 2.75 15.61
CA LEU A 197 -3.92 3.30 14.83
C LEU A 197 -4.42 4.60 15.44
N ARG A 198 -4.59 5.65 14.63
CA ARG A 198 -5.32 6.88 14.98
C ARG A 198 -6.50 7.11 14.03
N GLY A 199 -7.58 7.64 14.58
CA GLY A 199 -8.84 7.87 13.86
C GLY A 199 -8.90 9.20 13.13
N ALA A 200 -10.08 9.52 12.62
CA ALA A 200 -10.36 10.63 11.75
C ALA A 200 -10.16 11.99 12.43
N ARG A 201 -10.05 13.03 11.61
CA ARG A 201 -10.09 14.42 12.04
C ARG A 201 -11.42 14.73 12.73
N GLY A 202 -11.36 15.42 13.86
CA GLY A 202 -12.54 15.86 14.60
C GLY A 202 -13.21 17.09 14.01
N ALA A 203 -14.45 17.34 14.42
CA ALA A 203 -15.10 18.63 14.21
C ALA A 203 -14.34 19.74 14.96
N ALA A 204 -14.51 21.00 14.56
CA ALA A 204 -13.97 22.10 15.35
C ALA A 204 -14.72 22.16 16.69
N ILE A 205 -13.98 22.13 17.80
CA ILE A 205 -14.53 22.16 19.18
C ILE A 205 -14.18 23.52 19.84
N ASN A 206 -13.80 24.52 19.05
CA ASN A 206 -13.26 25.78 19.54
C ASN A 206 -14.30 26.59 20.34
N THR A 207 -14.20 26.53 21.67
CA THR A 207 -14.56 27.60 22.60
C THR A 207 -13.31 28.14 23.34
N THR A 208 -12.16 27.47 23.18
CA THR A 208 -10.90 27.71 23.91
C THR A 208 -9.68 27.74 22.96
N GLY A 209 -9.87 28.06 21.68
CA GLY A 209 -8.76 28.32 20.74
C GLY A 209 -8.36 27.15 19.82
N LEU A 210 -7.98 27.57 18.60
CA LEU A 210 -7.65 26.80 17.40
C LEU A 210 -8.85 26.10 16.72
N GLY A 211 -9.06 26.41 15.44
CA GLY A 211 -10.25 25.97 14.69
C GLY A 211 -10.14 24.55 14.12
N ALA A 212 -10.68 24.37 12.92
CA ALA A 212 -10.59 23.15 12.13
C ALA A 212 -9.17 22.53 12.13
N GLY A 213 -9.09 21.21 12.35
CA GLY A 213 -7.84 20.45 12.23
C GLY A 213 -6.99 20.35 13.49
N PHE A 214 -7.46 20.87 14.64
CA PHE A 214 -6.76 20.80 15.93
C PHE A 214 -7.43 19.89 16.97
N THR A 215 -8.33 19.02 16.51
CA THR A 215 -9.16 18.14 17.33
C THR A 215 -9.40 16.81 16.60
N GLY A 216 -9.76 15.77 17.36
CA GLY A 216 -9.93 14.40 16.86
C GLY A 216 -8.60 13.65 16.80
N TYR A 217 -8.41 12.82 15.78
CA TYR A 217 -7.25 11.94 15.66
C TYR A 217 -7.01 11.05 16.89
N PRO A 218 -8.04 10.53 17.58
CA PRO A 218 -7.85 9.77 18.80
C PRO A 218 -7.05 8.50 18.50
N VAL A 219 -6.28 8.02 19.47
CA VAL A 219 -5.70 6.68 19.39
C VAL A 219 -6.84 5.67 19.42
N LEU A 220 -6.87 4.78 18.44
CA LEU A 220 -7.89 3.73 18.32
C LEU A 220 -7.39 2.44 18.95
N ALA A 221 -6.18 2.04 18.56
CA ALA A 221 -5.53 0.84 19.05
C ALA A 221 -4.01 1.04 19.00
N THR A 222 -3.29 0.43 19.92
CA THR A 222 -1.83 0.36 19.87
C THR A 222 -1.35 -0.96 20.44
N ARG A 223 -0.32 -1.53 19.81
CA ARG A 223 0.33 -2.77 20.27
C ARG A 223 1.83 -2.70 20.06
N THR A 224 2.60 -3.04 21.10
CA THR A 224 4.05 -3.20 20.98
C THR A 224 4.37 -4.45 20.17
N THR A 225 5.48 -4.43 19.45
CA THR A 225 6.02 -5.58 18.72
C THR A 225 7.11 -6.31 19.53
N LEU A 226 7.55 -5.72 20.65
CA LEU A 226 8.69 -6.18 21.44
C LEU A 226 8.35 -7.19 22.56
N SER A 227 7.06 -7.40 22.89
CA SER A 227 6.68 -8.27 23.99
C SER A 227 5.30 -8.91 23.80
N ASN A 228 5.15 -10.14 24.30
CA ASN A 228 3.86 -10.83 24.49
C ASN A 228 3.34 -10.73 25.94
N SER A 229 4.13 -10.20 26.87
CA SER A 229 3.82 -10.15 28.31
C SER A 229 3.76 -8.73 28.86
N GLY A 230 2.91 -8.54 29.87
CA GLY A 230 2.71 -7.27 30.57
C GLY A 230 1.78 -6.30 29.83
N THR A 231 2.05 -5.01 29.95
CA THR A 231 1.26 -3.96 29.30
C THR A 231 1.73 -3.78 27.87
N VAL A 232 1.12 -4.54 26.96
CA VAL A 232 1.55 -4.67 25.56
C VAL A 232 0.70 -3.90 24.56
N GLY A 233 -0.50 -3.46 24.95
CA GLY A 233 -1.36 -2.69 24.07
C GLY A 233 -2.61 -2.17 24.74
N ARG A 234 -3.29 -1.27 24.03
CA ARG A 234 -4.54 -0.63 24.47
C ARG A 234 -5.48 -0.43 23.30
N ILE A 235 -6.79 -0.56 23.52
CA ILE A 235 -7.84 -0.28 22.54
C ILE A 235 -8.89 0.65 23.15
N LEU A 236 -9.28 1.68 22.39
CA LEU A 236 -10.34 2.62 22.73
C LEU A 236 -11.70 1.91 22.80
N GLN A 237 -12.43 2.13 23.90
CA GLN A 237 -13.72 1.53 24.17
C GLN A 237 -14.87 2.53 23.96
N ALA A 238 -16.11 2.01 23.92
CA ALA A 238 -17.31 2.83 23.77
C ALA A 238 -17.53 3.81 24.94
N ASP A 239 -17.00 3.49 26.13
CA ASP A 239 -17.03 4.36 27.31
C ASP A 239 -15.91 5.41 27.32
N ARG A 240 -15.08 5.47 26.26
CA ARG A 240 -13.91 6.34 26.05
C ARG A 240 -12.66 5.94 26.83
N SER A 241 -12.71 4.84 27.57
CA SER A 241 -11.54 4.28 28.25
C SER A 241 -10.64 3.51 27.27
N TYR A 242 -9.42 3.18 27.72
CA TYR A 242 -8.48 2.34 26.98
C TYR A 242 -8.31 0.99 27.68
N ALA A 243 -8.97 -0.04 27.15
CA ALA A 243 -8.85 -1.40 27.67
C ALA A 243 -7.48 -1.99 27.34
N ALA A 244 -6.91 -2.77 28.27
CA ALA A 244 -5.69 -3.53 28.02
C ALA A 244 -5.92 -4.58 26.93
N THR A 245 -4.91 -4.81 26.09
CA THR A 245 -4.89 -5.96 25.17
C THR A 245 -3.81 -6.94 25.58
N SER A 246 -3.98 -8.19 25.17
CA SER A 246 -2.89 -9.15 25.10
C SER A 246 -2.21 -9.10 23.72
N ASN A 247 -0.99 -9.63 23.67
CA ASN A 247 -0.27 -9.90 22.44
C ASN A 247 -0.09 -11.41 22.32
N THR A 248 -0.31 -11.94 21.12
CA THR A 248 -0.06 -13.33 20.74
C THR A 248 0.77 -13.35 19.46
N LEU A 249 1.83 -12.56 19.44
CA LEU A 249 2.73 -12.47 18.29
C LEU A 249 3.46 -13.79 18.14
N ALA A 250 3.48 -14.34 16.91
CA ALA A 250 4.23 -15.56 16.59
C ALA A 250 5.73 -15.40 16.85
N SER A 251 6.23 -14.17 16.69
CA SER A 251 7.56 -13.73 17.12
C SER A 251 7.52 -12.26 17.51
N THR A 252 8.30 -11.87 18.51
CA THR A 252 8.54 -10.46 18.84
C THR A 252 9.65 -9.90 17.96
N PHE A 253 9.57 -8.62 17.64
CA PHE A 253 10.56 -7.92 16.82
C PHE A 253 10.54 -6.42 17.13
N ASP A 254 11.65 -5.76 16.89
CA ASP A 254 11.74 -4.29 16.90
C ASP A 254 11.34 -3.77 15.53
N LEU A 255 10.39 -2.85 15.36
CA LEU A 255 10.04 -2.22 14.08
C LEU A 255 11.26 -1.71 13.31
N ARG A 256 12.28 -1.21 14.01
CA ARG A 256 13.57 -0.87 13.43
C ARG A 256 14.29 -2.13 12.94
N ASN A 257 14.64 -2.16 11.66
CA ASN A 257 15.38 -3.27 11.04
C ASN A 257 16.90 -3.06 11.03
N ASN A 258 17.40 -1.90 11.48
CA ASN A 258 18.82 -1.62 11.74
C ASN A 258 19.76 -1.97 10.56
N ALA A 259 19.38 -1.56 9.35
CA ALA A 259 20.07 -1.86 8.09
C ALA A 259 20.12 -3.36 7.72
N GLY A 260 19.30 -4.19 8.36
CA GLY A 260 18.95 -5.52 7.87
C GLY A 260 18.05 -5.45 6.63
N GLU A 261 17.44 -6.58 6.29
CA GLU A 261 16.50 -6.65 5.17
C GLU A 261 15.35 -5.64 5.33
N PHE A 262 14.87 -5.09 4.21
CA PHE A 262 13.65 -4.30 4.20
C PHE A 262 12.51 -5.17 4.73
N ARG A 263 11.69 -4.57 5.58
CA ARG A 263 10.51 -5.23 6.14
C ARG A 263 9.30 -4.86 5.35
N LYS A 264 8.34 -5.77 5.28
CA LYS A 264 7.14 -5.58 4.46
C LYS A 264 5.90 -5.52 5.32
N VAL A 265 5.11 -4.48 5.13
CA VAL A 265 3.80 -4.30 5.77
C VAL A 265 2.72 -4.81 4.83
N TYR A 266 1.77 -5.54 5.39
CA TYR A 266 0.50 -5.89 4.76
C TYR A 266 -0.60 -5.24 5.58
N LEU A 267 -1.40 -4.40 4.94
CA LEU A 267 -2.51 -3.70 5.54
C LEU A 267 -3.80 -4.06 4.80
N ASP A 268 -4.75 -4.63 5.53
CA ASP A 268 -6.10 -4.87 5.05
C ASP A 268 -7.08 -3.92 5.71
N LEU A 269 -7.87 -3.22 4.90
CA LEU A 269 -9.12 -2.59 5.28
C LEU A 269 -10.22 -3.41 4.63
N ILE A 270 -10.94 -4.21 5.42
CA ILE A 270 -12.07 -5.01 4.96
C ILE A 270 -13.36 -4.33 5.40
N PRO A 271 -14.36 -4.09 4.53
CA PRO A 271 -15.63 -3.51 4.95
C PRO A 271 -16.26 -4.36 6.07
N HIS A 272 -16.63 -3.72 7.19
CA HIS A 272 -17.29 -4.42 8.29
C HIS A 272 -18.79 -4.50 8.00
N PHE A 273 -19.29 -5.70 7.72
CA PHE A 273 -20.70 -5.93 7.40
C PHE A 273 -21.53 -6.17 8.67
N THR A 274 -22.52 -5.31 8.92
CA THR A 274 -23.52 -5.50 9.98
C THR A 274 -24.76 -6.23 9.47
N SER A 275 -24.94 -6.25 8.15
CA SER A 275 -25.89 -7.07 7.41
C SER A 275 -25.26 -7.44 6.06
N PRO A 276 -25.86 -8.34 5.25
CA PRO A 276 -25.35 -8.66 3.91
C PRO A 276 -25.19 -7.47 2.96
N THR A 277 -25.75 -6.30 3.28
CA THR A 277 -25.76 -5.12 2.41
C THR A 277 -25.37 -3.82 3.11
N THR A 278 -25.11 -3.85 4.41
CA THR A 278 -24.87 -2.66 5.23
C THR A 278 -23.54 -2.81 5.92
N THR A 279 -22.72 -1.76 5.84
CA THR A 279 -21.44 -1.67 6.52
C THR A 279 -21.43 -0.50 7.50
N ASP A 280 -20.63 -0.61 8.56
CA ASP A 280 -20.47 0.45 9.57
C ASP A 280 -19.01 0.84 9.83
N GLY A 281 -18.14 0.65 8.82
CA GLY A 281 -16.72 1.00 8.89
C GLY A 281 -15.84 -0.05 8.23
N PHE A 282 -14.62 -0.21 8.78
CA PHE A 282 -13.68 -1.23 8.33
C PHE A 282 -13.15 -2.08 9.49
N ASP A 283 -12.90 -3.35 9.22
CA ASP A 283 -11.99 -4.18 9.99
C ASP A 283 -10.57 -3.99 9.48
N ILE A 284 -9.68 -3.54 10.36
CA ILE A 284 -8.30 -3.17 10.02
C ILE A 284 -7.34 -4.24 10.52
N LYS A 285 -6.54 -4.82 9.62
CA LYS A 285 -5.48 -5.77 9.96
C LYS A 285 -4.13 -5.25 9.50
N VAL A 286 -3.12 -5.40 10.36
CA VAL A 286 -1.74 -5.02 10.06
C VAL A 286 -0.84 -6.20 10.37
N ASP A 287 -0.19 -6.73 9.34
CA ASP A 287 0.88 -7.72 9.47
C ASP A 287 2.21 -7.13 9.04
N ILE A 288 3.29 -7.63 9.64
CA ILE A 288 4.66 -7.24 9.28
C ILE A 288 5.50 -8.49 9.05
N GLN A 289 6.05 -8.60 7.85
CA GLN A 289 7.05 -9.58 7.48
C GLN A 289 8.44 -9.00 7.77
N THR A 290 9.19 -9.66 8.65
CA THR A 290 10.47 -9.17 9.17
C THR A 290 11.69 -9.64 8.39
N THR A 291 11.55 -10.69 7.59
CA THR A 291 12.59 -11.26 6.72
C THR A 291 11.99 -11.60 5.36
N GLN A 292 12.81 -11.57 4.32
CA GLN A 292 12.39 -11.90 2.96
C GLN A 292 11.79 -13.32 2.92
N ASN A 293 10.60 -13.44 2.33
CA ASN A 293 9.83 -14.68 2.26
C ASN A 293 9.41 -15.30 3.62
N GLY A 294 9.66 -14.61 4.74
CA GLY A 294 9.19 -15.02 6.06
C GLY A 294 7.67 -14.93 6.19
N THR A 295 7.08 -15.66 7.14
CA THR A 295 5.64 -15.54 7.43
C THR A 295 5.38 -14.19 8.12
N PRO A 296 4.42 -13.37 7.65
CA PRO A 296 4.07 -12.12 8.32
C PRO A 296 3.57 -12.35 9.75
N VAL A 297 4.02 -11.51 10.68
CA VAL A 297 3.51 -11.48 12.06
C VAL A 297 2.29 -10.58 12.12
N ASN A 298 1.16 -11.11 12.57
CA ASN A 298 -0.05 -10.32 12.78
C ASN A 298 0.08 -9.45 14.04
N VAL A 299 0.11 -8.12 13.86
CA VAL A 299 0.25 -7.16 14.97
C VAL A 299 -1.11 -6.64 15.40
N ILE A 300 -1.87 -6.08 14.47
CA ILE A 300 -3.27 -5.67 14.68
C ILE A 300 -4.17 -6.68 13.96
N ASN A 301 -5.09 -7.30 14.70
CA ASN A 301 -6.00 -8.31 14.15
C ASN A 301 -7.42 -7.75 14.03
N TYR A 302 -7.81 -7.36 12.81
CA TYR A 302 -9.17 -6.92 12.46
C TYR A 302 -9.82 -6.00 13.50
N TYR A 303 -9.18 -4.87 13.79
CA TYR A 303 -9.77 -3.83 14.64
C TYR A 303 -10.96 -3.20 13.90
N HIS A 304 -12.16 -3.30 14.48
CA HIS A 304 -13.38 -2.69 13.95
C HIS A 304 -13.38 -1.17 14.16
N TYR A 305 -13.04 -0.43 13.11
CA TYR A 305 -13.09 1.02 13.09
C TYR A 305 -14.45 1.50 12.61
N LYS A 306 -15.31 1.84 13.58
CA LYS A 306 -16.69 2.27 13.38
C LYS A 306 -16.82 3.66 12.78
N THR A 307 -17.94 3.93 12.11
CA THR A 307 -18.29 5.27 11.61
C THR A 307 -18.61 6.31 12.68
N SER A 308 -18.80 5.87 13.93
CA SER A 308 -19.03 6.74 15.09
C SER A 308 -18.19 6.23 16.25
N VAL A 309 -17.23 7.05 16.72
CA VAL A 309 -16.25 6.65 17.74
C VAL A 309 -16.29 7.61 18.92
N PRO A 310 -16.80 7.20 20.09
CA PRO A 310 -16.69 8.01 21.30
C PRO A 310 -15.23 8.09 21.74
N TYR A 311 -14.74 9.29 22.05
CA TYR A 311 -13.38 9.51 22.53
C TYR A 311 -13.33 10.70 23.50
N THR A 312 -12.19 10.88 24.16
CA THR A 312 -11.95 12.01 25.05
C THR A 312 -10.81 12.86 24.51
N GLU A 313 -11.07 14.16 24.36
CA GLU A 313 -10.00 15.14 24.19
C GLU A 313 -9.40 15.43 25.56
N ASN A 314 -8.21 14.89 25.81
CA ASN A 314 -7.59 14.85 27.12
C ASN A 314 -6.29 15.64 27.23
N ALA A 315 -6.04 16.57 26.30
CA ALA A 315 -4.88 17.47 26.28
C ALA A 315 -5.30 18.94 26.17
N ASN A 316 -6.36 19.33 26.88
CA ASN A 316 -6.95 20.67 26.75
C ASN A 316 -6.23 21.69 27.63
N PRO A 317 -6.02 22.93 27.16
CA PRO A 317 -5.59 24.01 28.05
C PRO A 317 -6.72 24.37 29.03
N GLN A 318 -6.37 24.96 30.18
CA GLN A 318 -7.36 25.42 31.15
C GLN A 318 -8.33 26.48 30.58
N THR A 319 -7.83 27.42 29.76
CA THR A 319 -8.62 28.54 29.22
C THR A 319 -8.56 28.62 27.71
N SER A 320 -7.36 28.75 27.13
CA SER A 320 -7.18 28.67 25.69
C SER A 320 -5.78 28.23 25.29
N ASP A 321 -5.55 27.82 24.04
CA ASP A 321 -4.18 27.53 23.58
C ASP A 321 -3.30 28.79 23.41
N PHE A 322 -3.90 29.98 23.36
CA PHE A 322 -3.22 31.28 23.34
C PHE A 322 -2.91 31.73 24.77
N ASN A 323 -1.95 31.04 25.39
CA ASN A 323 -1.53 31.27 26.77
C ASN A 323 -0.01 31.05 26.93
N THR A 324 0.54 31.35 28.10
CA THR A 324 1.91 30.99 28.51
C THR A 324 1.95 29.93 29.62
N SER A 325 0.79 29.39 30.00
CA SER A 325 0.61 28.47 31.12
C SER A 325 0.82 27.01 30.73
N ASP A 326 1.34 26.20 31.65
CA ASP A 326 1.43 24.75 31.54
C ASP A 326 0.31 24.03 32.34
N THR A 327 -0.72 24.78 32.77
CA THR A 327 -1.87 24.19 33.47
C THR A 327 -2.80 23.50 32.49
N GLU A 328 -2.98 22.19 32.70
CA GLU A 328 -3.92 21.38 31.96
C GLU A 328 -5.36 21.61 32.43
N GLY A 329 -6.27 21.77 31.48
CA GLY A 329 -7.71 21.88 31.71
C GLY A 329 -8.40 20.53 31.78
N THR A 330 -9.71 20.57 31.99
CA THR A 330 -10.51 19.34 32.05
C THR A 330 -10.58 18.65 30.69
N ALA A 331 -10.57 17.32 30.73
CA ALA A 331 -10.81 16.52 29.55
C ALA A 331 -12.27 16.68 29.09
N THR A 332 -12.50 16.66 27.78
CA THR A 332 -13.83 16.83 27.19
C THR A 332 -14.21 15.61 26.38
N ASN A 333 -15.45 15.16 26.54
CA ASN A 333 -15.96 13.95 25.90
C ASN A 333 -16.61 14.29 24.57
N HIS A 334 -16.26 13.53 23.54
CA HIS A 334 -16.72 13.75 22.17
C HIS A 334 -17.16 12.44 21.53
N THR A 335 -17.85 12.59 20.40
CA THR A 335 -18.12 11.49 19.48
C THR A 335 -17.58 11.91 18.12
N LEU A 336 -16.57 11.19 17.65
CA LEU A 336 -15.95 11.39 16.37
C LEU A 336 -16.88 10.90 15.26
N ASN A 337 -17.17 11.78 14.29
CA ASN A 337 -17.73 11.36 13.02
C ASN A 337 -16.61 10.75 12.16
N ALA A 338 -16.60 9.42 12.08
CA ALA A 338 -15.67 8.63 11.29
C ALA A 338 -16.39 8.01 10.08
N THR A 339 -17.41 8.68 9.54
CA THR A 339 -18.09 8.23 8.31
C THR A 339 -17.05 8.00 7.22
N VAL A 340 -17.13 6.82 6.58
CA VAL A 340 -16.17 6.42 5.56
C VAL A 340 -16.29 7.36 4.34
N PRO A 341 -15.22 8.05 3.92
CA PRO A 341 -15.24 8.82 2.69
C PRO A 341 -15.58 7.92 1.49
N SER A 342 -16.38 8.42 0.53
CA SER A 342 -16.74 7.66 -0.68
C SER A 342 -15.51 7.32 -1.53
N VAL A 343 -14.52 8.21 -1.49
CA VAL A 343 -13.22 8.06 -2.11
C VAL A 343 -12.16 8.37 -1.07
N LEU A 344 -11.13 7.53 -1.01
CA LEU A 344 -9.97 7.75 -0.18
C LEU A 344 -8.73 7.98 -1.05
N LYS A 345 -7.80 8.75 -0.51
CA LYS A 345 -6.43 8.93 -0.99
C LYS A 345 -5.47 8.59 0.16
N LEU A 346 -4.18 8.49 -0.16
CA LEU A 346 -3.19 8.03 0.81
C LEU A 346 -1.86 8.78 0.72
N GLY A 347 -1.04 8.55 1.73
CA GLY A 347 0.33 8.99 1.76
C GLY A 347 1.11 8.38 2.92
N PHE A 348 2.35 8.82 3.03
CA PHE A 348 3.30 8.42 4.05
C PHE A 348 3.93 9.66 4.68
N ALA A 349 4.35 9.53 5.93
CA ALA A 349 5.20 10.52 6.57
C ALA A 349 6.22 9.84 7.48
N ALA A 350 7.32 10.53 7.76
CA ALA A 350 8.23 10.17 8.82
C ALA A 350 8.72 11.42 9.53
N ALA A 351 9.10 11.26 10.79
CA ALA A 351 9.67 12.34 11.58
C ALA A 351 10.86 11.83 12.40
N THR A 352 11.74 12.75 12.75
CA THR A 352 12.80 12.54 13.74
C THR A 352 12.79 13.67 14.76
N GLY A 353 13.37 13.41 15.93
CA GLY A 353 13.48 14.35 17.03
C GLY A 353 14.86 14.30 17.68
N GLY A 354 14.89 14.28 19.01
CA GLY A 354 16.12 14.06 19.78
C GLY A 354 16.69 12.65 19.56
N ALA A 355 15.82 11.64 19.41
CA ALA A 355 16.15 10.38 18.75
C ALA A 355 15.88 10.51 17.25
N PHE A 356 16.74 9.92 16.43
CA PHE A 356 16.60 9.99 14.98
C PHE A 356 17.10 8.75 14.26
N GLN A 357 16.51 8.47 13.11
CA GLN A 357 16.92 7.42 12.19
C GLN A 357 16.49 7.78 10.76
N GLN A 358 17.10 7.14 9.78
CA GLN A 358 16.69 7.22 8.39
C GLN A 358 15.43 6.37 8.17
N HIS A 359 14.47 6.90 7.41
CA HIS A 359 13.23 6.19 7.05
C HIS A 359 13.12 6.13 5.53
N ILE A 360 13.03 4.92 4.97
CA ILE A 360 12.89 4.69 3.52
C ILE A 360 11.67 3.80 3.29
N ILE A 361 10.90 4.09 2.25
CA ILE A 361 9.81 3.24 1.76
C ILE A 361 10.02 2.89 0.28
N ARG A 362 9.57 1.71 -0.12
CA ARG A 362 9.63 1.22 -1.50
C ARG A 362 8.58 0.15 -1.78
N ASN A 363 8.47 -0.26 -3.04
CA ASN A 363 7.61 -1.36 -3.48
C ASN A 363 6.16 -1.23 -2.97
N VAL A 364 5.56 -0.05 -3.16
CA VAL A 364 4.17 0.22 -2.76
C VAL A 364 3.24 -0.45 -3.76
N LYS A 365 2.31 -1.26 -3.25
CA LYS A 365 1.26 -1.92 -4.01
C LYS A 365 -0.09 -1.67 -3.36
N LEU A 366 -1.07 -1.31 -4.18
CA LEU A 366 -2.45 -1.08 -3.76
C LEU A 366 -3.37 -1.94 -4.61
N THR A 367 -4.22 -2.71 -3.94
CA THR A 367 -5.23 -3.56 -4.59
C THR A 367 -6.52 -3.50 -3.79
N LEU A 368 -7.63 -4.00 -4.34
CA LEU A 368 -8.77 -4.32 -3.50
C LEU A 368 -8.46 -5.57 -2.68
N PRO A 369 -9.03 -5.73 -1.47
CA PRO A 369 -8.92 -6.97 -0.73
C PRO A 369 -9.38 -8.14 -1.59
N TYR A 370 -8.61 -9.22 -1.60
CA TYR A 370 -8.92 -10.41 -2.39
C TYR A 370 -8.95 -10.15 -3.93
N SER A 371 -8.21 -9.16 -4.44
CA SER A 371 -7.84 -9.07 -5.86
C SER A 371 -7.05 -10.30 -6.30
N ALA A 372 -7.13 -10.66 -7.58
CA ALA A 372 -6.31 -11.75 -8.12
C ALA A 372 -4.82 -11.46 -7.91
N VAL A 373 -4.04 -12.51 -7.67
CA VAL A 373 -2.59 -12.43 -7.48
C VAL A 373 -1.93 -13.22 -8.58
N THR A 374 -1.18 -12.51 -9.42
CA THR A 374 -0.28 -13.11 -10.40
C THR A 374 1.15 -13.08 -9.88
N ASN A 375 1.88 -14.17 -10.07
CA ASN A 375 3.26 -14.32 -9.67
C ASN A 375 4.16 -14.44 -10.90
N ASP A 376 5.45 -14.14 -10.73
CA ASP A 376 6.40 -14.23 -11.83
C ASP A 376 6.66 -15.69 -12.26
N ASP A 377 6.79 -15.89 -13.56
CA ASP A 377 7.03 -17.17 -14.21
C ASP A 377 8.40 -17.19 -14.88
N VAL A 378 9.14 -18.29 -14.74
CA VAL A 378 10.41 -18.48 -15.42
C VAL A 378 10.38 -19.77 -16.24
N ALA A 379 10.68 -19.63 -17.52
CA ALA A 379 10.83 -20.74 -18.45
C ALA A 379 12.16 -20.64 -19.21
N SER A 380 12.52 -21.73 -19.88
CA SER A 380 13.67 -21.77 -20.77
C SER A 380 13.30 -22.43 -22.08
N THR A 381 13.92 -21.97 -23.16
CA THR A 381 13.73 -22.58 -24.48
C THR A 381 15.03 -22.65 -25.28
N CYS A 382 15.04 -23.45 -26.33
CA CYS A 382 16.13 -23.53 -27.30
C CYS A 382 15.79 -22.72 -28.55
N LYS A 383 16.81 -22.49 -29.39
CA LYS A 383 16.64 -21.68 -30.60
C LYS A 383 15.54 -22.28 -31.49
N PHE A 384 14.62 -21.43 -31.95
CA PHE A 384 13.48 -21.81 -32.79
C PHE A 384 12.48 -22.79 -32.16
N GLN A 385 12.59 -23.12 -30.87
CA GLN A 385 11.66 -24.04 -30.20
C GLN A 385 10.61 -23.24 -29.43
N PRO A 386 9.31 -23.45 -29.69
CA PRO A 386 8.27 -22.92 -28.83
C PRO A 386 8.35 -23.51 -27.42
N VAL A 387 7.98 -22.72 -26.41
CA VAL A 387 7.84 -23.17 -25.02
C VAL A 387 6.43 -22.88 -24.51
N ASN A 388 5.83 -23.86 -23.85
CA ASN A 388 4.53 -23.74 -23.19
C ASN A 388 4.72 -23.42 -21.71
N ILE A 389 3.97 -22.44 -21.22
CA ILE A 389 4.15 -21.82 -19.92
C ILE A 389 2.78 -21.83 -19.22
N PRO A 390 2.56 -22.76 -18.27
CA PRO A 390 1.34 -22.81 -17.45
C PRO A 390 1.40 -21.74 -16.35
N VAL A 391 1.18 -20.49 -16.73
CA VAL A 391 1.30 -19.31 -15.86
C VAL A 391 0.41 -19.38 -14.61
N PHE A 392 -0.74 -20.06 -14.66
CA PHE A 392 -1.65 -20.11 -13.53
C PHE A 392 -1.29 -21.11 -12.42
N ASN A 393 -0.16 -21.82 -12.52
CA ASN A 393 0.22 -22.81 -11.51
C ASN A 393 0.55 -22.19 -10.15
N ASN A 394 1.06 -20.97 -10.13
CA ASN A 394 1.38 -20.19 -8.93
C ASN A 394 0.47 -18.98 -8.75
N ASP A 395 -0.55 -18.79 -9.59
CA ASP A 395 -1.50 -17.69 -9.49
C ASP A 395 -2.77 -18.09 -8.73
N ILE A 396 -3.46 -17.09 -8.17
CA ILE A 396 -4.73 -17.30 -7.48
C ILE A 396 -5.74 -16.21 -7.81
N ALA A 397 -7.01 -16.59 -7.77
CA ALA A 397 -8.13 -15.69 -7.57
C ALA A 397 -9.00 -16.19 -6.41
N TYR A 398 -9.97 -15.38 -6.02
CA TYR A 398 -10.79 -15.64 -4.84
C TYR A 398 -12.21 -16.05 -5.21
N LYS A 399 -12.85 -16.79 -4.30
CA LYS A 399 -14.25 -17.20 -4.38
C LYS A 399 -14.89 -17.16 -3.00
N GLY A 400 -16.11 -16.66 -2.94
CA GLY A 400 -16.89 -16.44 -1.71
C GLY A 400 -17.11 -14.96 -1.38
N PRO A 401 -17.99 -14.63 -0.43
CA PRO A 401 -18.25 -13.25 -0.04
C PRO A 401 -17.06 -12.63 0.70
N ILE A 402 -16.87 -11.32 0.55
CA ILE A 402 -15.90 -10.57 1.37
C ILE A 402 -16.32 -10.66 2.83
N SER A 403 -15.49 -11.31 3.65
CA SER A 403 -15.79 -11.55 5.06
C SER A 403 -14.50 -11.84 5.82
N ILE A 404 -14.42 -11.37 7.07
CA ILE A 404 -13.33 -11.73 7.98
C ILE A 404 -13.63 -13.01 8.77
N THR A 405 -14.92 -13.36 8.94
CA THR A 405 -15.33 -14.55 9.70
C THR A 405 -15.32 -15.80 8.84
N THR A 406 -15.67 -15.66 7.56
CA THR A 406 -15.60 -16.73 6.56
C THR A 406 -14.84 -16.22 5.34
N PRO A 407 -13.51 -16.10 5.42
CA PRO A 407 -12.72 -15.52 4.35
C PRO A 407 -12.90 -16.24 3.00
N PRO A 408 -12.87 -15.49 1.88
CA PRO A 408 -12.86 -16.05 0.54
C PRO A 408 -11.74 -17.07 0.35
N THR A 409 -12.03 -18.12 -0.40
CA THR A 409 -11.07 -19.18 -0.72
C THR A 409 -10.18 -18.77 -1.89
N ALA A 410 -8.87 -18.86 -1.72
CA ALA A 410 -7.88 -18.62 -2.78
C ALA A 410 -7.61 -19.91 -3.57
N SER A 411 -7.64 -19.86 -4.90
CA SER A 411 -7.28 -20.99 -5.75
C SER A 411 -6.99 -20.54 -7.19
N SER A 412 -6.11 -21.26 -7.90
CA SER A 412 -5.94 -21.11 -9.34
C SER A 412 -7.21 -21.49 -10.11
N ALA A 413 -8.04 -22.38 -9.56
CA ALA A 413 -9.32 -22.78 -10.15
C ALA A 413 -10.35 -21.63 -10.20
N ASN A 414 -10.16 -20.60 -9.36
CA ASN A 414 -11.05 -19.44 -9.31
C ASN A 414 -10.75 -18.40 -10.41
N ILE A 415 -9.60 -18.51 -11.09
CA ILE A 415 -9.20 -17.60 -12.16
C ILE A 415 -10.16 -17.76 -13.35
N ASP A 416 -10.59 -16.64 -13.92
CA ASP A 416 -11.31 -16.65 -15.19
C ASP A 416 -10.31 -16.54 -16.35
N TYR A 417 -10.06 -17.67 -17.03
CA TYR A 417 -9.13 -17.75 -18.17
C TYR A 417 -9.51 -16.81 -19.32
N SER A 418 -10.79 -16.45 -19.42
CA SER A 418 -11.28 -15.48 -20.41
C SER A 418 -10.89 -14.04 -20.09
N THR A 419 -10.25 -13.76 -18.96
CA THR A 419 -9.88 -12.40 -18.54
C THR A 419 -8.39 -12.07 -18.67
N PHE A 420 -7.56 -13.06 -19.00
CA PHE A 420 -6.13 -12.86 -19.22
C PHE A 420 -5.83 -11.74 -20.22
N SER A 421 -4.76 -10.98 -19.99
CA SER A 421 -4.27 -10.04 -20.99
C SER A 421 -2.78 -9.88 -20.83
N PHE A 422 -2.06 -9.95 -21.95
CA PHE A 422 -0.72 -9.39 -22.03
C PHE A 422 -0.75 -7.87 -21.83
N THR A 423 0.42 -7.30 -21.51
CA THR A 423 0.67 -5.89 -21.20
C THR A 423 -0.33 -4.94 -21.86
N LYS A 424 -1.11 -4.29 -21.01
CA LYS A 424 -2.03 -3.20 -21.36
C LYS A 424 -1.25 -1.89 -21.45
N THR A 425 -1.74 -0.96 -22.27
CA THR A 425 -1.10 0.35 -22.50
C THR A 425 -1.36 1.38 -21.41
N GLY A 426 -2.26 1.09 -20.49
CA GLY A 426 -2.57 1.89 -19.30
C GLY A 426 -3.84 1.39 -18.60
N ASP A 427 -4.24 2.05 -17.52
CA ASP A 427 -5.42 1.65 -16.73
C ASP A 427 -6.74 1.76 -17.50
N THR A 428 -6.81 2.69 -18.46
CA THR A 428 -8.00 2.90 -19.31
C THR A 428 -8.06 1.96 -20.50
N ASP A 429 -7.03 1.13 -20.70
CA ASP A 429 -6.99 0.15 -21.78
C ASP A 429 -7.80 -1.11 -21.41
N LEU A 430 -9.04 -1.14 -21.89
CA LEU A 430 -9.96 -2.26 -21.69
C LEU A 430 -9.73 -3.40 -22.69
N THR A 431 -8.74 -3.30 -23.58
CA THR A 431 -8.45 -4.33 -24.56
C THR A 431 -7.84 -5.56 -23.88
N LEU A 432 -8.29 -6.76 -24.26
CA LEU A 432 -7.68 -8.02 -23.81
C LEU A 432 -6.74 -8.57 -24.90
N TYR A 433 -5.44 -8.42 -24.68
CA TYR A 433 -4.42 -8.86 -25.62
C TYR A 433 -4.04 -10.33 -25.39
N ARG A 434 -4.25 -11.17 -26.42
CA ARG A 434 -3.94 -12.62 -26.38
C ARG A 434 -2.75 -13.01 -27.24
N LYS A 435 -2.27 -12.09 -28.05
CA LYS A 435 -1.08 -12.27 -28.87
C LYS A 435 -0.28 -10.97 -28.90
N LYS A 436 1.03 -11.08 -28.71
CA LYS A 436 1.98 -9.97 -28.86
C LYS A 436 3.18 -10.48 -29.64
N VAL A 437 3.56 -9.76 -30.69
CA VAL A 437 4.81 -10.02 -31.43
C VAL A 437 5.85 -9.02 -30.93
N THR A 438 7.00 -9.52 -30.48
CA THR A 438 8.16 -8.71 -30.06
C THR A 438 9.37 -9.08 -30.92
N PRO A 439 10.47 -8.29 -30.89
CA PRO A 439 11.71 -8.66 -31.59
C PRO A 439 12.26 -10.04 -31.18
N GLN A 440 12.04 -10.43 -29.93
CA GLN A 440 12.48 -11.71 -29.38
C GLN A 440 11.64 -12.90 -29.85
N GLY A 441 10.38 -12.69 -30.23
CA GLY A 441 9.49 -13.78 -30.63
C GLY A 441 8.01 -13.42 -30.53
N THR A 442 7.16 -14.43 -30.73
CA THR A 442 5.70 -14.28 -30.64
C THR A 442 5.17 -14.94 -29.37
N TRP A 443 4.38 -14.20 -28.61
CA TRP A 443 3.63 -14.67 -27.45
C TRP A 443 2.18 -14.91 -27.84
N THR A 444 1.62 -16.06 -27.51
CA THR A 444 0.20 -16.38 -27.68
C THR A 444 -0.38 -17.00 -26.44
N TYR A 445 -1.65 -16.73 -26.13
CA TYR A 445 -2.38 -17.32 -25.03
C TYR A 445 -3.58 -18.14 -25.52
N ASN A 446 -3.75 -19.35 -24.98
CA ASN A 446 -4.88 -20.20 -25.28
C ASN A 446 -5.91 -20.19 -24.12
N LYS A 447 -7.10 -19.67 -24.41
CA LYS A 447 -8.21 -19.55 -23.44
C LYS A 447 -8.79 -20.88 -22.95
N SER A 448 -8.70 -21.95 -23.74
CA SER A 448 -9.32 -23.23 -23.37
C SER A 448 -8.53 -23.99 -22.31
N ASN A 449 -7.22 -23.77 -22.24
CA ASN A 449 -6.33 -24.48 -21.32
C ASN A 449 -5.45 -23.58 -20.45
N GLY A 450 -5.51 -22.25 -20.63
CA GLY A 450 -4.76 -21.29 -19.82
C GLY A 450 -3.25 -21.25 -20.09
N ILE A 451 -2.79 -21.80 -21.22
CA ILE A 451 -1.35 -21.89 -21.53
C ILE A 451 -0.91 -20.67 -22.35
N VAL A 452 0.21 -20.07 -21.93
CA VAL A 452 0.98 -19.13 -22.76
C VAL A 452 2.03 -19.91 -23.56
N THR A 453 2.17 -19.61 -24.84
CA THR A 453 3.24 -20.12 -25.70
C THR A 453 4.13 -18.97 -26.15
N PHE A 454 5.44 -19.12 -25.99
CA PHE A 454 6.44 -18.24 -26.60
C PHE A 454 7.16 -18.97 -27.73
N THR A 455 7.10 -18.41 -28.93
CA THR A 455 7.81 -18.89 -30.13
C THR A 455 8.97 -17.93 -30.45
N PRO A 456 10.23 -18.32 -30.22
CA PRO A 456 11.39 -17.47 -30.49
C PRO A 456 11.49 -17.03 -31.95
N SER A 457 11.92 -15.78 -32.17
CA SER A 457 12.33 -15.31 -33.49
C SER A 457 13.68 -15.93 -33.89
N SER A 458 14.02 -15.86 -35.18
CA SER A 458 15.24 -16.50 -35.70
C SER A 458 16.55 -15.96 -35.13
N GLY A 459 16.54 -14.69 -34.71
CA GLY A 459 17.65 -13.99 -34.09
C GLY A 459 17.61 -13.95 -32.56
N PHE A 460 16.66 -14.65 -31.92
CA PHE A 460 16.52 -14.59 -30.46
C PHE A 460 17.79 -15.07 -29.75
N THR A 461 18.30 -14.23 -28.86
CA THR A 461 19.40 -14.50 -27.93
C THR A 461 19.06 -13.89 -26.57
N GLY A 462 19.63 -14.43 -25.49
CA GLY A 462 19.43 -13.91 -24.14
C GLY A 462 18.04 -14.20 -23.57
N THR A 463 17.32 -13.14 -23.17
CA THR A 463 16.09 -13.21 -22.38
C THR A 463 14.95 -12.49 -23.06
N ALA A 464 13.75 -13.07 -23.02
CA ALA A 464 12.50 -12.43 -23.42
C ALA A 464 11.60 -12.27 -22.21
N THR A 465 10.96 -11.11 -22.07
CA THR A 465 10.03 -10.83 -20.98
C THR A 465 8.67 -10.38 -21.51
N MET A 466 7.60 -10.75 -20.81
CA MET A 466 6.24 -10.30 -21.10
C MET A 466 5.45 -10.20 -19.80
N THR A 467 4.65 -9.15 -19.62
CA THR A 467 3.76 -9.04 -18.46
C THR A 467 2.34 -9.46 -18.80
N TYR A 468 1.62 -9.97 -17.81
CA TYR A 468 0.22 -10.35 -17.94
C TYR A 468 -0.57 -10.05 -16.67
N SER A 469 -1.89 -9.96 -16.80
CA SER A 469 -2.80 -9.84 -15.66
C SER A 469 -4.07 -10.65 -15.88
N VAL A 470 -4.74 -11.03 -14.79
CA VAL A 470 -6.01 -11.74 -14.78
C VAL A 470 -6.94 -11.20 -13.69
N LYS A 471 -8.18 -11.67 -13.68
CA LYS A 471 -9.12 -11.50 -12.57
C LYS A 471 -9.92 -12.78 -12.33
N GLY A 472 -10.68 -12.79 -11.24
CA GLY A 472 -11.59 -13.88 -10.90
C GLY A 472 -12.88 -13.82 -11.72
N ARG A 473 -13.88 -14.57 -11.25
CA ARG A 473 -15.23 -14.58 -11.84
C ARG A 473 -16.15 -13.64 -11.08
N THR A 474 -17.11 -13.06 -11.79
CA THR A 474 -18.23 -12.34 -11.15
C THR A 474 -19.34 -13.34 -10.85
N VAL A 475 -19.75 -13.43 -9.58
CA VAL A 475 -20.92 -14.21 -9.19
C VAL A 475 -22.06 -13.25 -8.87
N LYS A 476 -23.24 -13.54 -9.41
CA LYS A 476 -24.47 -12.80 -9.19
C LYS A 476 -25.52 -13.70 -8.54
N ASP A 477 -26.38 -13.11 -7.72
CA ASP A 477 -27.58 -13.79 -7.22
C ASP A 477 -28.67 -13.90 -8.30
N SER A 478 -29.81 -14.50 -7.94
CA SER A 478 -30.96 -14.68 -8.84
C SER A 478 -31.57 -13.38 -9.34
N ASN A 479 -31.32 -12.26 -8.65
CA ASN A 479 -31.82 -10.93 -9.00
C ASN A 479 -30.78 -10.13 -9.82
N GLY A 480 -29.65 -10.75 -10.18
CA GLY A 480 -28.59 -10.12 -10.95
C GLY A 480 -27.66 -9.22 -10.13
N LYS A 481 -27.79 -9.20 -8.80
CA LYS A 481 -26.90 -8.44 -7.91
C LYS A 481 -25.58 -9.17 -7.74
N ILE A 482 -24.47 -8.43 -7.81
CA ILE A 482 -23.13 -8.98 -7.58
C ILE A 482 -22.99 -9.37 -6.10
N ILE A 483 -22.64 -10.63 -5.85
CA ILE A 483 -22.38 -11.18 -4.52
C ILE A 483 -20.92 -11.60 -4.32
N GLU A 484 -20.18 -11.80 -5.43
CA GLU A 484 -18.73 -11.94 -5.42
C GLU A 484 -18.13 -11.00 -6.48
N PRO A 485 -17.35 -9.99 -6.06
CA PRO A 485 -16.96 -8.88 -6.94
C PRO A 485 -15.70 -9.17 -7.78
N TYR A 486 -15.11 -10.36 -7.68
CA TYR A 486 -13.76 -10.67 -8.20
C TYR A 486 -13.60 -10.62 -9.72
N GLY A 487 -14.70 -10.63 -10.47
CA GLY A 487 -14.68 -10.43 -11.92
C GLY A 487 -14.86 -8.96 -12.34
N ASP A 488 -14.96 -8.01 -11.41
CA ASP A 488 -14.86 -6.58 -11.75
C ASP A 488 -13.41 -6.21 -12.09
N THR A 489 -13.24 -5.23 -12.99
CA THR A 489 -11.92 -4.79 -13.47
C THR A 489 -11.04 -4.22 -12.36
N ALA A 490 -11.61 -3.71 -11.26
CA ALA A 490 -10.85 -3.27 -10.09
C ALA A 490 -10.16 -4.41 -9.32
N TYR A 491 -10.61 -5.67 -9.52
CA TYR A 491 -10.01 -6.87 -8.91
C TYR A 491 -8.94 -7.51 -9.78
N ARG A 492 -8.61 -6.90 -10.92
CA ARG A 492 -7.50 -7.33 -11.77
C ARG A 492 -6.19 -7.30 -10.98
N SER A 493 -5.38 -8.33 -11.20
CA SER A 493 -4.07 -8.45 -10.57
C SER A 493 -3.15 -7.32 -10.99
N VAL A 494 -2.24 -6.94 -10.09
CA VAL A 494 -0.99 -6.28 -10.50
C VAL A 494 -0.29 -7.21 -11.49
N PRO A 495 0.26 -6.72 -12.62
CA PRO A 495 0.83 -7.59 -13.63
C PRO A 495 1.96 -8.49 -13.09
N GLY A 496 1.90 -9.79 -13.39
CA GLY A 496 3.02 -10.72 -13.24
C GLY A 496 3.93 -10.70 -14.46
N THR A 497 5.18 -11.14 -14.30
CA THR A 497 6.19 -11.18 -15.37
C THR A 497 6.53 -12.60 -15.77
N ILE A 498 6.43 -12.91 -17.06
CA ILE A 498 6.95 -14.14 -17.66
C ILE A 498 8.35 -13.84 -18.20
N THR A 499 9.33 -14.64 -17.79
CA THR A 499 10.73 -14.56 -18.25
C THR A 499 11.10 -15.85 -18.96
N VAL A 500 11.52 -15.76 -20.22
CA VAL A 500 12.01 -16.90 -21.01
C VAL A 500 13.49 -16.71 -21.34
N ASN A 501 14.33 -17.64 -20.90
CA ASN A 501 15.76 -17.64 -21.16
C ASN A 501 16.13 -18.62 -22.28
N LEU A 502 17.02 -18.21 -23.19
CA LEU A 502 17.59 -19.12 -24.18
C LEU A 502 18.62 -20.06 -23.52
N LYS A 503 18.45 -21.38 -23.67
CA LYS A 503 19.50 -22.37 -23.39
C LYS A 503 20.28 -22.67 -24.67
N THR A 504 21.61 -22.62 -24.56
CA THR A 504 22.54 -22.92 -25.67
C THR A 504 23.09 -24.35 -25.62
N THR A 505 22.95 -25.06 -24.50
CA THR A 505 23.33 -26.48 -24.32
C THR A 505 22.31 -27.21 -23.45
N GLY A 506 22.19 -28.54 -23.61
CA GLY A 506 21.36 -29.40 -22.75
C GLY A 506 19.86 -29.05 -22.77
N CYS A 507 19.21 -29.17 -23.94
CA CYS A 507 17.79 -28.87 -24.17
C CYS A 507 16.83 -29.86 -23.47
N ILE A 508 16.91 -29.97 -22.14
CA ILE A 508 15.92 -30.63 -21.29
C ILE A 508 15.17 -29.56 -20.49
N TYR A 509 13.84 -29.69 -20.48
CA TYR A 509 12.88 -28.67 -20.08
C TYR A 509 12.70 -28.60 -18.55
N SER A 510 12.63 -27.39 -18.03
CA SER A 510 12.05 -27.12 -16.72
C SER A 510 11.34 -25.78 -16.80
N VAL A 511 10.03 -25.77 -16.55
CA VAL A 511 9.32 -24.55 -16.17
C VAL A 511 9.42 -24.47 -14.66
N ILE A 512 9.92 -23.34 -14.15
CA ILE A 512 9.89 -23.05 -12.73
C ILE A 512 8.85 -21.95 -12.56
N SER A 513 7.62 -22.33 -12.20
CA SER A 513 6.66 -21.38 -11.64
C SER A 513 7.16 -21.05 -10.25
N ASN A 514 7.88 -19.95 -10.10
CA ASN A 514 8.41 -19.56 -8.81
C ASN A 514 7.23 -19.16 -7.92
N ARG A 515 6.99 -19.95 -6.88
CA ARG A 515 6.13 -19.50 -5.78
C ARG A 515 7.00 -18.54 -4.96
N MET A 516 6.76 -17.24 -5.10
CA MET A 516 7.45 -16.18 -4.35
C MET A 516 8.93 -15.96 -4.72
N VAL A 517 9.20 -15.27 -5.82
CA VAL A 517 10.48 -14.57 -5.99
C VAL A 517 10.17 -13.10 -6.22
N THR A 518 10.19 -12.31 -5.14
CA THR A 518 10.57 -10.90 -5.30
C THR A 518 11.95 -10.92 -5.93
N GLN A 519 12.09 -10.36 -7.14
CA GLN A 519 13.40 -10.29 -7.78
C GLN A 519 14.42 -9.77 -6.77
N GLY A 520 15.49 -10.55 -6.56
CA GLY A 520 16.74 -9.99 -6.08
C GLY A 520 17.23 -9.04 -7.17
N VAL A 521 16.78 -7.79 -7.11
CA VAL A 521 17.31 -6.73 -7.97
C VAL A 521 18.71 -6.46 -7.44
N LYS A 522 19.71 -6.87 -8.23
CA LYS A 522 21.11 -6.49 -8.01
C LYS A 522 21.30 -4.99 -8.17
#